data_AF-A0A6A3H5P2-F1
#
_entry.id   AF-A0A6A3H5P2-F1
#
_cell.length_a   1.000
_cell.length_b   1.000
_cell.length_c   1.000
_cell.angle_alpha   90.00
_cell.angle_beta   90.00
_cell.angle_gamma   90.00
#
_symmetry.space_group_name_H-M   'P 1'
#
loop_
_entity.id
_entity.type
_entity.pdbx_description
1 polymer ?
#
loop_
_entity_poly.entity_id
_entity_poly.type
_entity_poly.pdbx_seq_one_letter_code
_entity_poly.pdbx_strand_id
1 'polypeptide(L)'
;MELAVSLLLLSCALHGVDAWSMQTVTSYQARVETYAPVWDADQQVFVSGVPDALSSSGNWTFDERYQATMDSVTTSSVEGALMYLQRDCIDQGADPTASGCHRRNNVSVITFLEVQIVQPNPALAEYQEQRYMYPEFCPFVVMQDGECVYADVQDDGLGSDASRDHPPECKQFNGLDGQPNIGPCVGAQAFSADMVAPYYDTVWFSYPNSCVTSSWTNGKSDACREQRKGGLCPFGTQPDGVNCTFSYKILGYLSIDQLVGIAAINATGTESEKSSSSSSGSAIESVLKASSKYYKNYNAFCKAGNVEFHSYDQDKTLGLNNVTSIPFWENPSSLEANIARARQMIALYNELAQEETNHMQKLPTDLDALRDSNPPCYENAEACYDAQFGCRRHSYAQVCSLCRGQRDQCVRQISSYAFPAFEKASRTVSDSELRSGIFATLAARAATSSSSSGSTSHVSHTRSGADMLVFALQSASLLLLLGIAAL
;
A
#
# COMPACT_ATOMS: atom_id res chain seq x y z
N MET A 1 62.60 47.64 4.50
CA MET A 1 62.27 46.45 5.30
C MET A 1 60.93 46.74 5.96
N GLU A 2 59.85 46.63 5.19
CA GLU A 2 58.48 46.87 5.64
C GLU A 2 57.72 45.55 5.49
N LEU A 3 57.28 45.01 6.62
CA LEU A 3 56.53 43.76 6.69
C LEU A 3 55.07 44.01 6.32
N ALA A 4 54.58 43.25 5.34
CA ALA A 4 53.17 43.11 5.04
C ALA A 4 52.46 42.31 6.14
N VAL A 5 51.38 42.86 6.69
CA VAL A 5 50.46 42.17 7.61
C VAL A 5 49.32 41.60 6.77
N SER A 6 49.31 40.28 6.58
CA SER A 6 48.16 39.56 6.01
C SER A 6 47.08 39.38 7.07
N LEU A 7 45.93 40.03 6.86
CA LEU A 7 44.69 39.74 7.58
C LEU A 7 44.07 38.46 6.98
N LEU A 8 44.19 37.34 7.70
CA LEU A 8 43.39 36.14 7.45
C LEU A 8 42.02 36.33 8.12
N LEU A 9 41.01 36.65 7.31
CA LEU A 9 39.62 36.56 7.72
C LEU A 9 39.24 35.07 7.79
N LEU A 10 39.13 34.56 9.02
CA LEU A 10 38.56 33.26 9.32
C LEU A 10 37.03 33.37 9.13
N SER A 11 36.54 33.04 7.94
CA SER A 11 35.11 32.84 7.71
C SER A 11 34.69 31.56 8.43
N CYS A 12 34.15 31.70 9.65
CA CYS A 12 33.34 30.65 10.27
C CYS A 12 32.14 30.40 9.36
N ALA A 13 32.20 29.35 8.55
CA ALA A 13 31.02 28.73 8.01
C ALA A 13 30.18 28.25 9.21
N LEU A 14 29.14 29.01 9.56
CA LEU A 14 28.00 28.50 10.28
C LEU A 14 27.46 27.34 9.43
N HIS A 15 27.91 26.13 9.74
CA HIS A 15 27.21 24.93 9.33
C HIS A 15 25.87 25.05 10.04
N GLY A 16 24.82 25.40 9.29
CA GLY A 16 23.46 25.17 9.76
C GLY A 16 23.42 23.72 10.19
N VAL A 17 22.97 23.47 11.42
CA VAL A 17 22.56 22.12 11.78
C VAL A 17 21.42 21.84 10.84
N ASP A 18 21.65 21.08 9.78
CA ASP A 18 20.58 20.66 8.88
C ASP A 18 19.50 20.04 9.77
N ALA A 19 18.30 20.62 9.74
CA ALA A 19 17.18 20.10 10.51
C ALA A 19 16.96 18.66 10.07
N TRP A 20 16.90 17.73 11.03
CA TRP A 20 16.71 16.31 10.71
C TRP A 20 15.45 16.13 9.85
N SER A 21 15.54 15.26 8.84
CA SER A 21 14.43 14.79 8.03
C SER A 21 14.49 13.28 7.92
N MET A 22 13.33 12.64 7.76
CA MET A 22 13.28 11.21 7.43
C MET A 22 14.10 10.97 6.16
N GLN A 23 14.91 9.91 6.16
CA GLN A 23 15.61 9.49 4.96
C GLN A 23 14.62 8.82 4.01
N THR A 24 14.77 9.13 2.71
CA THR A 24 13.88 8.65 1.66
C THR A 24 13.82 7.13 1.62
N VAL A 25 12.60 6.59 1.66
CA VAL A 25 12.33 5.17 1.44
C VAL A 25 11.83 4.97 0.03
N THR A 26 12.49 4.09 -0.73
CA THR A 26 12.05 3.62 -2.05
C THR A 26 11.22 2.34 -1.86
N SER A 27 9.96 2.40 -2.27
CA SER A 27 8.94 1.37 -2.11
C SER A 27 8.36 0.99 -3.47
N TYR A 28 8.18 -0.30 -3.72
CA TYR A 28 7.56 -0.83 -4.94
C TYR A 28 6.14 -1.29 -4.62
N GLN A 29 5.19 -0.77 -5.38
CA GLN A 29 3.76 -0.88 -5.09
C GLN A 29 2.97 -1.16 -6.36
N ALA A 30 1.69 -1.47 -6.20
CA ALA A 30 0.81 -1.79 -7.30
C ALA A 30 -0.58 -1.18 -7.10
N ARG A 31 -1.26 -0.95 -8.23
CA ARG A 31 -2.67 -0.54 -8.28
C ARG A 31 -3.40 -1.41 -9.29
N VAL A 32 -4.62 -1.82 -8.95
CA VAL A 32 -5.52 -2.52 -9.87
C VAL A 32 -6.48 -1.51 -10.46
N GLU A 33 -6.42 -1.30 -11.76
CA GLU A 33 -7.02 -0.14 -12.41
C GLU A 33 -7.83 -0.50 -13.66
N THR A 34 -8.72 0.42 -14.03
CA THR A 34 -9.55 0.33 -15.25
C THR A 34 -8.73 0.54 -16.52
N TYR A 35 -7.80 1.50 -16.51
CA TYR A 35 -7.09 1.96 -17.70
C TYR A 35 -5.59 1.69 -17.59
N ALA A 36 -5.01 1.12 -18.65
CA ALA A 36 -3.57 0.99 -18.78
C ALA A 36 -2.90 2.38 -18.83
N PRO A 37 -1.81 2.62 -18.08
CA PRO A 37 -0.98 3.80 -18.23
C PRO A 37 -0.57 4.04 -19.69
N VAL A 38 -0.46 5.31 -20.07
CA VAL A 38 0.00 5.71 -21.41
C VAL A 38 1.43 6.24 -21.33
N TRP A 39 2.23 5.92 -22.34
CA TRP A 39 3.60 6.42 -22.46
C TRP A 39 3.58 7.87 -22.95
N ASP A 40 4.13 8.78 -22.14
CA ASP A 40 4.43 10.14 -22.54
C ASP A 40 5.80 10.18 -23.21
N ALA A 41 5.82 10.44 -24.53
CA ALA A 41 7.05 10.42 -25.31
C ALA A 41 7.95 11.65 -25.06
N ASP A 42 7.40 12.76 -24.57
CA ASP A 42 8.19 13.97 -24.32
C ASP A 42 8.94 13.87 -22.99
N GLN A 43 8.28 13.32 -21.97
CA GLN A 43 8.85 13.12 -20.63
C GLN A 43 9.47 11.73 -20.44
N GLN A 44 9.28 10.82 -21.40
CA GLN A 44 9.81 9.44 -21.37
C GLN A 44 9.39 8.69 -20.09
N VAL A 45 8.12 8.80 -19.73
CA VAL A 45 7.52 8.13 -18.55
C VAL A 45 6.10 7.68 -18.84
N PHE A 46 5.62 6.70 -18.08
CA PHE A 46 4.20 6.38 -18.04
C PHE A 46 3.43 7.37 -17.15
N VAL A 47 2.24 7.77 -17.61
CA VAL A 47 1.29 8.62 -16.88
C VAL A 47 -0.11 8.00 -16.90
N SER A 48 -1.06 8.59 -16.16
CA SER A 48 -2.44 8.10 -16.07
C SER A 48 -3.05 7.80 -17.44
N GLY A 49 -3.65 6.61 -17.55
CA GLY A 49 -4.33 6.12 -18.75
C GLY A 49 -5.77 6.60 -18.92
N VAL A 50 -6.24 7.49 -18.04
CA VAL A 50 -7.61 8.01 -18.11
C VAL A 50 -7.85 8.63 -19.50
N PRO A 51 -8.95 8.25 -20.19
CA PRO A 51 -9.24 8.77 -21.53
C PRO A 51 -9.48 10.28 -21.54
N ASP A 52 -9.10 10.94 -22.63
CA ASP A 52 -9.37 12.38 -22.85
C ASP A 52 -10.86 12.72 -22.84
N ALA A 53 -11.73 11.76 -23.18
CA ALA A 53 -13.18 11.91 -23.10
C ALA A 53 -13.70 12.17 -21.67
N LEU A 54 -12.89 11.88 -20.64
CA LEU A 54 -13.20 12.18 -19.24
C LEU A 54 -12.58 13.51 -18.76
N SER A 55 -11.78 14.18 -19.60
CA SER A 55 -11.31 15.54 -19.32
C SER A 55 -12.41 16.55 -19.62
N SER A 56 -12.59 17.52 -18.72
CA SER A 56 -13.51 18.65 -18.92
C SER A 56 -13.07 19.57 -20.06
N SER A 57 -11.77 19.63 -20.37
CA SER A 57 -11.19 20.42 -21.46
C SER A 57 -11.04 19.63 -22.78
N GLY A 58 -11.37 18.32 -22.77
CA GLY A 58 -11.28 17.43 -23.92
C GLY A 58 -9.89 16.89 -24.25
N ASN A 59 -8.86 17.28 -23.49
CA ASN A 59 -7.53 16.69 -23.52
C ASN A 59 -6.89 16.80 -22.13
N TRP A 60 -6.09 15.82 -21.71
CA TRP A 60 -5.28 15.93 -20.50
C TRP A 60 -3.87 16.44 -20.81
N THR A 61 -3.40 17.43 -20.07
CA THR A 61 -1.99 17.82 -20.04
C THR A 61 -1.13 16.78 -19.31
N PHE A 62 0.18 16.81 -19.51
CA PHE A 62 1.11 15.95 -18.79
C PHE A 62 0.94 16.07 -17.26
N ASP A 63 0.92 17.30 -16.74
CA ASP A 63 0.82 17.56 -15.29
C ASP A 63 -0.50 17.03 -14.72
N GLU A 64 -1.61 17.16 -15.45
CA GLU A 64 -2.89 16.61 -15.00
C GLU A 64 -2.88 15.06 -15.03
N ARG A 65 -2.26 14.44 -16.04
CA ARG A 65 -2.10 12.97 -16.09
C ARG A 65 -1.18 12.45 -14.98
N TYR A 66 -0.10 13.17 -14.69
CA TYR A 66 0.81 12.87 -13.59
C TYR A 66 0.08 12.99 -12.25
N GLN A 67 -0.64 14.09 -12.02
CA GLN A 67 -1.41 14.26 -10.80
C GLN A 67 -2.46 13.16 -10.63
N ALA A 68 -3.20 12.81 -11.69
CA ALA A 68 -4.30 11.85 -11.66
C ALA A 68 -3.89 10.45 -11.18
N THR A 69 -2.65 10.01 -11.41
CA THR A 69 -2.19 8.68 -10.96
C THR A 69 -2.18 8.54 -9.43
N MET A 70 -1.88 9.62 -8.70
CA MET A 70 -1.71 9.62 -7.25
C MET A 70 -2.58 10.69 -6.57
N ASP A 71 -3.73 11.02 -7.14
CA ASP A 71 -4.61 12.06 -6.61
C ASP A 71 -5.53 11.54 -5.51
N SER A 72 -4.99 11.37 -4.29
CA SER A 72 -5.73 10.83 -3.13
C SER A 72 -6.24 9.43 -3.41
N VAL A 73 -5.29 8.49 -3.48
CA VAL A 73 -5.54 7.11 -3.89
C VAL A 73 -5.01 6.13 -2.85
N THR A 74 -5.55 4.92 -2.89
CA THR A 74 -4.99 3.75 -2.22
C THR A 74 -4.14 2.94 -3.20
N THR A 75 -3.03 2.41 -2.71
CA THR A 75 -2.21 1.40 -3.41
C THR A 75 -2.07 0.16 -2.52
N SER A 76 -1.54 -0.93 -3.08
CA SER A 76 -1.09 -2.09 -2.34
C SER A 76 0.41 -2.32 -2.52
N SER A 77 1.01 -3.13 -1.65
CA SER A 77 2.26 -3.83 -1.98
C SER A 77 2.08 -4.64 -3.26
N VAL A 78 3.19 -4.93 -3.95
CA VAL A 78 3.18 -5.77 -5.16
C VAL A 78 2.55 -7.13 -4.86
N GLU A 79 2.92 -7.73 -3.74
CA GLU A 79 2.40 -9.02 -3.25
C GLU A 79 0.90 -8.96 -2.96
N GLY A 80 0.42 -7.79 -2.55
CA GLY A 80 -0.97 -7.53 -2.16
C GLY A 80 -1.94 -7.20 -3.29
N ALA A 81 -1.44 -6.95 -4.51
CA ALA A 81 -2.29 -6.50 -5.62
C ALA A 81 -3.41 -7.51 -5.95
N LEU A 82 -3.06 -8.79 -5.94
CA LEU A 82 -3.99 -9.86 -6.25
C LEU A 82 -5.01 -10.11 -5.14
N MET A 83 -4.75 -9.68 -3.90
CA MET A 83 -5.74 -9.74 -2.83
C MET A 83 -6.97 -8.89 -3.17
N TYR A 84 -6.77 -7.63 -3.53
CA TYR A 84 -7.86 -6.73 -3.92
C TYR A 84 -8.57 -7.22 -5.19
N LEU A 85 -7.81 -7.68 -6.19
CA LEU A 85 -8.37 -8.23 -7.41
C LEU A 85 -9.28 -9.45 -7.11
N GLN A 86 -8.77 -10.42 -6.35
CA GLN A 86 -9.49 -11.65 -6.02
C GLN A 86 -10.71 -11.38 -5.14
N ARG A 87 -10.55 -10.61 -4.07
CA ARG A 87 -11.57 -10.44 -3.04
C ARG A 87 -12.68 -9.49 -3.49
N ASP A 88 -12.30 -8.39 -4.12
CA ASP A 88 -13.21 -7.24 -4.29
C ASP A 88 -13.60 -7.02 -5.76
N CYS A 89 -12.82 -7.54 -6.73
CA CYS A 89 -13.01 -7.18 -8.15
C CYS A 89 -13.60 -8.28 -9.04
N ILE A 90 -13.20 -9.55 -8.86
CA ILE A 90 -13.54 -10.63 -9.80
C ILE A 90 -14.69 -11.53 -9.34
N ASP A 91 -14.98 -11.58 -8.04
CA ASP A 91 -16.09 -12.40 -7.52
C ASP A 91 -17.42 -11.88 -8.04
N GLN A 92 -18.10 -12.72 -8.81
CA GLN A 92 -19.40 -12.44 -9.40
C GLN A 92 -20.51 -12.21 -8.35
N GLY A 93 -20.27 -12.56 -7.08
CA GLY A 93 -21.21 -12.33 -5.99
C GLY A 93 -22.50 -13.15 -6.16
N ALA A 94 -23.54 -12.83 -5.40
CA ALA A 94 -24.76 -13.66 -5.33
C ALA A 94 -25.55 -13.74 -6.66
N ASP A 95 -25.42 -12.74 -7.55
CA ASP A 95 -26.04 -12.74 -8.87
C ASP A 95 -24.96 -12.57 -9.97
N PRO A 96 -24.52 -13.68 -10.59
CA PRO A 96 -23.56 -13.66 -11.69
C PRO A 96 -23.96 -12.83 -12.91
N THR A 97 -25.25 -12.58 -13.09
CA THR A 97 -25.77 -11.83 -14.24
C THR A 97 -25.76 -10.31 -14.03
N ALA A 98 -25.71 -9.86 -12.77
CA ALA A 98 -25.78 -8.44 -12.41
C ALA A 98 -24.58 -7.62 -12.94
N SER A 99 -23.44 -8.25 -13.15
CA SER A 99 -22.21 -7.57 -13.60
C SER A 99 -22.21 -7.16 -15.08
N GLY A 100 -23.13 -7.66 -15.90
CA GLY A 100 -23.18 -7.36 -17.33
C GLY A 100 -21.92 -7.76 -18.11
N CYS A 101 -21.17 -8.77 -17.65
CA CYS A 101 -19.86 -9.16 -18.19
C CYS A 101 -18.77 -8.08 -18.05
N HIS A 102 -18.72 -7.45 -16.87
CA HIS A 102 -17.65 -6.56 -16.43
C HIS A 102 -17.13 -7.00 -15.06
N ARG A 103 -15.82 -6.86 -14.81
CA ARG A 103 -15.29 -6.93 -13.45
C ARG A 103 -15.79 -5.72 -12.66
N ARG A 104 -15.88 -5.82 -11.32
CA ARG A 104 -16.21 -4.66 -10.48
C ARG A 104 -15.20 -3.54 -10.76
N ASN A 105 -15.67 -2.30 -10.77
CA ASN A 105 -14.88 -1.11 -11.11
C ASN A 105 -14.23 -1.14 -12.51
N ASN A 106 -14.68 -2.04 -13.40
CA ASN A 106 -14.14 -2.23 -14.75
C ASN A 106 -12.62 -2.48 -14.78
N VAL A 107 -12.06 -3.11 -13.74
CA VAL A 107 -10.60 -3.32 -13.67
C VAL A 107 -10.10 -4.19 -14.83
N SER A 108 -8.98 -3.79 -15.42
CA SER A 108 -8.40 -4.46 -16.60
C SER A 108 -6.88 -4.63 -16.52
N VAL A 109 -6.19 -3.86 -15.68
CA VAL A 109 -4.73 -3.89 -15.54
C VAL A 109 -4.28 -3.84 -14.09
N ILE A 110 -3.05 -4.30 -13.85
CA ILE A 110 -2.28 -4.07 -12.63
C ILE A 110 -1.12 -3.16 -13.00
N THR A 111 -1.12 -1.93 -12.49
CA THR A 111 -0.06 -0.93 -12.67
C THR A 111 0.97 -1.08 -11.57
N PHE A 112 2.25 -1.10 -11.92
CA PHE A 112 3.36 -1.19 -10.96
C PHE A 112 4.05 0.18 -10.83
N LEU A 113 4.34 0.57 -9.59
CA LEU A 113 4.92 1.86 -9.26
C LEU A 113 6.18 1.68 -8.42
N GLU A 114 7.17 2.53 -8.67
CA GLU A 114 8.21 2.87 -7.71
C GLU A 114 7.78 4.19 -7.04
N VAL A 115 7.81 4.23 -5.71
CA VAL A 115 7.40 5.37 -4.91
C VAL A 115 8.52 5.72 -3.95
N GLN A 116 8.88 7.00 -3.88
CA GLN A 116 9.81 7.53 -2.89
C GLN A 116 9.02 8.25 -1.81
N ILE A 117 9.34 8.02 -0.54
CA ILE A 117 8.55 8.47 0.61
C ILE A 117 9.46 9.12 1.65
N VAL A 118 9.08 10.34 2.08
CA VAL A 118 9.64 11.06 3.23
C VAL A 118 8.47 11.65 4.01
N GLN A 119 8.23 11.17 5.22
CA GLN A 119 7.13 11.68 6.04
C GLN A 119 7.44 13.07 6.61
N PRO A 120 6.41 13.91 6.83
CA PRO A 120 6.57 15.11 7.63
C PRO A 120 6.97 14.79 9.08
N ASN A 121 7.92 15.55 9.63
CA ASN A 121 8.30 15.42 11.04
C ASN A 121 7.11 15.54 12.02
N PRO A 122 6.13 16.44 11.83
CA PRO A 122 4.94 16.48 12.67
C PRO A 122 4.11 15.19 12.66
N ALA A 123 4.07 14.49 11.51
CA ALA A 123 3.39 13.20 11.39
C ALA A 123 4.12 12.08 12.13
N LEU A 124 5.46 12.05 12.04
CA LEU A 124 6.28 11.15 12.83
C LEU A 124 6.09 11.41 14.33
N ALA A 125 6.13 12.67 14.76
CA ALA A 125 5.87 13.06 16.15
C ALA A 125 4.53 12.53 16.67
N GLU A 126 3.48 12.57 15.84
CA GLU A 126 2.13 12.16 16.23
C GLU A 126 2.00 10.63 16.37
N TYR A 127 2.67 9.86 15.49
CA TYR A 127 2.42 8.42 15.36
C TYR A 127 3.59 7.48 15.67
N GLN A 128 4.81 7.95 15.87
CA GLN A 128 5.99 7.10 16.03
C GLN A 128 5.95 6.14 17.24
N GLU A 129 5.18 6.47 18.27
CA GLU A 129 5.00 5.63 19.47
C GLU A 129 3.96 4.51 19.29
N GLN A 130 3.27 4.44 18.14
CA GLN A 130 2.15 3.53 17.93
C GLN A 130 2.58 2.12 17.56
N ARG A 131 2.40 1.19 18.50
CA ARG A 131 2.86 -0.21 18.39
C ARG A 131 2.11 -1.08 17.37
N TYR A 132 0.95 -0.63 16.88
CA TYR A 132 0.10 -1.40 15.96
C TYR A 132 0.14 -0.87 14.52
N MET A 133 1.05 0.06 14.24
CA MET A 133 1.26 0.64 12.93
C MET A 133 2.62 0.21 12.39
N TYR A 134 2.77 0.27 11.06
CA TYR A 134 4.09 0.16 10.48
C TYR A 134 4.93 1.36 10.96
N PRO A 135 6.11 1.14 11.55
CA PRO A 135 7.06 2.21 11.81
C PRO A 135 7.31 2.99 10.51
N GLU A 136 7.53 4.30 10.58
CA GLU A 136 7.68 5.22 9.44
C GLU A 136 6.37 5.63 8.72
N PHE A 137 5.18 5.18 9.15
CA PHE A 137 3.93 5.46 8.45
C PHE A 137 2.84 6.04 9.35
N CYS A 138 1.93 6.79 8.74
CA CYS A 138 0.68 7.23 9.34
C CYS A 138 -0.37 6.11 9.36
N PRO A 139 -1.51 6.31 10.07
CA PRO A 139 -2.62 5.38 9.97
C PRO A 139 -3.10 5.31 8.53
N PHE A 140 -3.43 4.11 8.07
CA PHE A 140 -4.05 3.93 6.77
C PHE A 140 -5.46 4.56 6.77
N VAL A 141 -5.70 5.41 5.78
CA VAL A 141 -7.02 6.00 5.49
C VAL A 141 -7.44 5.54 4.11
N VAL A 142 -8.57 4.84 4.00
CA VAL A 142 -9.08 4.42 2.69
C VAL A 142 -9.36 5.68 1.85
N MET A 143 -8.90 5.69 0.60
CA MET A 143 -9.12 6.80 -0.31
C MET A 143 -9.82 6.33 -1.57
N GLN A 144 -10.84 7.09 -1.97
CA GLN A 144 -11.68 6.78 -3.12
C GLN A 144 -12.15 8.08 -3.78
N ASP A 145 -12.23 8.09 -5.11
CA ASP A 145 -12.77 9.21 -5.90
C ASP A 145 -12.09 10.56 -5.62
N GLY A 146 -10.81 10.53 -5.23
CA GLY A 146 -10.04 11.72 -4.92
C GLY A 146 -10.19 12.22 -3.49
N GLU A 147 -10.88 11.53 -2.59
CA GLU A 147 -10.99 11.91 -1.19
C GLU A 147 -10.73 10.75 -0.24
N CYS A 148 -10.51 11.08 1.04
CA CYS A 148 -10.67 10.08 2.09
C CYS A 148 -12.09 9.53 2.06
N VAL A 149 -12.26 8.25 2.33
CA VAL A 149 -13.59 7.68 2.54
C VAL A 149 -14.12 8.12 3.90
N TYR A 150 -15.42 8.45 3.96
CA TYR A 150 -16.11 8.86 5.18
C TYR A 150 -16.03 7.81 6.29
N ALA A 151 -16.11 8.24 7.55
CA ALA A 151 -15.93 7.36 8.71
C ALA A 151 -17.11 6.38 8.95
N ASP A 152 -18.22 6.55 8.23
CA ASP A 152 -19.52 5.89 8.44
C ASP A 152 -19.86 4.80 7.43
N VAL A 153 -18.87 4.25 6.70
CA VAL A 153 -19.14 3.26 5.62
C VAL A 153 -19.54 1.88 6.17
N GLN A 154 -20.81 1.78 6.57
CA GLN A 154 -21.67 0.63 6.26
C GLN A 154 -22.57 0.92 5.04
N ASP A 155 -22.47 2.08 4.39
CA ASP A 155 -23.47 2.54 3.43
C ASP A 155 -23.06 2.33 1.96
N ASP A 156 -24.02 1.82 1.19
CA ASP A 156 -23.95 1.30 -0.20
C ASP A 156 -23.87 2.38 -1.29
N GLY A 157 -23.30 3.55 -0.95
CA GLY A 157 -23.06 4.64 -1.90
C GLY A 157 -24.30 5.40 -2.34
N LEU A 158 -25.47 5.22 -1.68
CA LEU A 158 -26.71 5.92 -2.02
C LEU A 158 -27.12 7.03 -1.03
N GLY A 159 -26.38 7.24 0.06
CA GLY A 159 -26.65 8.29 1.05
C GLY A 159 -26.17 9.69 0.63
N SER A 160 -27.10 10.52 0.16
CA SER A 160 -26.92 11.97 0.02
C SER A 160 -27.25 12.67 1.34
N ASP A 161 -26.35 12.69 2.32
CA ASP A 161 -26.59 13.45 3.55
C ASP A 161 -25.44 14.36 3.94
N ALA A 162 -25.80 15.58 4.33
CA ALA A 162 -24.92 16.66 4.78
C ALA A 162 -24.29 16.41 6.17
N SER A 163 -24.26 15.15 6.64
CA SER A 163 -23.70 14.72 7.92
C SER A 163 -22.51 13.75 7.78
N ARG A 164 -22.03 13.51 6.56
CA ARG A 164 -20.90 12.60 6.33
C ARG A 164 -19.60 13.29 6.75
N ASP A 165 -18.98 12.76 7.79
CA ASP A 165 -17.72 13.27 8.33
C ASP A 165 -16.55 12.39 7.87
N HIS A 166 -15.51 13.05 7.33
CA HIS A 166 -14.23 12.40 7.07
C HIS A 166 -13.60 11.95 8.40
N PRO A 167 -12.84 10.83 8.41
CA PRO A 167 -12.18 10.37 9.63
C PRO A 167 -11.21 11.43 10.17
N PRO A 168 -11.00 11.51 11.50
CA PRO A 168 -10.06 12.46 12.10
C PRO A 168 -8.67 12.46 11.46
N GLU A 169 -8.18 11.28 11.10
CA GLU A 169 -6.91 11.07 10.42
C GLU A 169 -6.83 11.83 9.08
N CYS A 170 -7.94 11.91 8.35
CA CYS A 170 -8.01 12.70 7.11
C CYS A 170 -7.91 14.20 7.37
N LYS A 171 -8.57 14.68 8.42
CA LYS A 171 -8.60 16.10 8.81
C LYS A 171 -7.22 16.58 9.27
N GLN A 172 -6.40 15.69 9.82
CA GLN A 172 -5.04 16.00 10.27
C GLN A 172 -4.07 16.36 9.14
N PHE A 173 -4.29 15.86 7.92
CA PHE A 173 -3.42 16.16 6.78
C PHE A 173 -3.33 17.67 6.48
N ASN A 174 -4.37 18.43 6.83
CA ASN A 174 -4.40 19.89 6.65
C ASN A 174 -4.79 20.64 7.94
N GLY A 175 -4.84 19.99 9.10
CA GLY A 175 -5.20 20.61 10.39
C GLY A 175 -6.62 21.18 10.44
N LEU A 176 -7.61 20.45 9.91
CA LEU A 176 -9.00 20.87 9.88
C LEU A 176 -9.71 20.61 11.21
N ASP A 177 -10.75 21.38 11.51
CA ASP A 177 -11.63 21.17 12.68
C ASP A 177 -10.89 21.07 14.03
N GLY A 178 -9.79 21.81 14.18
CA GLY A 178 -9.00 21.82 15.41
C GLY A 178 -8.08 20.61 15.60
N GLN A 179 -8.03 19.71 14.61
CA GLN A 179 -7.07 18.60 14.53
C GLN A 179 -5.64 19.14 14.33
N PRO A 180 -4.61 18.39 14.77
CA PRO A 180 -3.23 18.79 14.53
C PRO A 180 -2.93 18.84 13.03
N ASN A 181 -2.24 19.88 12.58
CA ASN A 181 -1.74 19.94 11.21
C ASN A 181 -0.43 19.15 11.12
N ILE A 182 -0.52 17.89 10.70
CA ILE A 182 0.65 17.01 10.58
C ILE A 182 1.23 16.97 9.16
N GLY A 183 0.58 17.64 8.21
CA GLY A 183 0.89 17.56 6.79
C GLY A 183 0.38 16.26 6.13
N PRO A 184 0.39 16.18 4.79
CA PRO A 184 -0.02 14.99 4.07
C PRO A 184 0.99 13.86 4.35
N CYS A 185 0.58 12.82 5.07
CA CYS A 185 1.47 11.71 5.39
C CYS A 185 0.98 10.40 4.78
N VAL A 186 1.91 9.57 4.30
CA VAL A 186 1.58 8.27 3.70
C VAL A 186 1.17 7.32 4.81
N GLY A 187 -0.05 6.77 4.71
CA GLY A 187 -0.54 5.78 5.65
C GLY A 187 -0.23 4.36 5.21
N ALA A 188 -0.14 3.42 6.15
CA ALA A 188 0.09 2.00 5.84
C ALA A 188 -0.63 1.05 6.80
N GLN A 189 -1.17 -0.05 6.28
CA GLN A 189 -1.80 -1.11 7.08
C GLN A 189 -1.62 -2.50 6.48
N ALA A 190 -1.37 -3.49 7.34
CA ALA A 190 -1.24 -4.89 6.95
C ALA A 190 -2.61 -5.55 6.75
N PHE A 191 -2.75 -6.35 5.70
CA PHE A 191 -3.94 -7.15 5.39
C PHE A 191 -3.63 -8.64 5.15
N SER A 192 -2.46 -9.11 5.58
CA SER A 192 -1.91 -10.44 5.25
C SER A 192 -2.64 -11.66 5.86
N ALA A 193 -3.72 -11.46 6.60
CA ALA A 193 -4.45 -12.51 7.32
C ALA A 193 -5.89 -12.71 6.82
N ASP A 194 -6.21 -12.20 5.62
CA ASP A 194 -7.53 -12.38 5.01
C ASP A 194 -7.80 -13.88 4.74
N MET A 195 -8.93 -14.41 5.25
CA MET A 195 -9.23 -15.84 5.16
C MET A 195 -9.77 -16.25 3.77
N VAL A 196 -10.26 -15.29 2.99
CA VAL A 196 -10.82 -15.49 1.64
C VAL A 196 -9.72 -15.39 0.58
N ALA A 197 -8.77 -14.49 0.80
CA ALA A 197 -7.66 -14.21 -0.09
C ALA A 197 -6.37 -13.97 0.73
N PRO A 198 -5.79 -15.02 1.36
CA PRO A 198 -4.58 -14.86 2.15
C PRO A 198 -3.37 -14.63 1.23
N TYR A 199 -2.91 -13.38 1.15
CA TYR A 199 -1.67 -13.00 0.47
C TYR A 199 -0.66 -12.50 1.51
N TYR A 200 0.50 -13.15 1.60
CA TYR A 200 1.56 -12.76 2.52
C TYR A 200 2.13 -11.38 2.15
N ASP A 201 2.62 -10.64 3.14
CA ASP A 201 3.18 -9.28 2.96
C ASP A 201 2.25 -8.29 2.22
N THR A 202 0.93 -8.50 2.33
CA THR A 202 -0.05 -7.52 1.85
C THR A 202 -0.06 -6.31 2.77
N VAL A 203 0.33 -5.17 2.21
CA VAL A 203 0.23 -3.85 2.83
C VAL A 203 -0.56 -2.94 1.92
N TRP A 204 -1.51 -2.19 2.47
CA TRP A 204 -2.20 -1.13 1.75
C TRP A 204 -1.71 0.22 2.22
N PHE A 205 -1.62 1.16 1.27
CA PHE A 205 -1.11 2.50 1.51
C PHE A 205 -2.12 3.55 1.12
N SER A 206 -2.14 4.66 1.86
CA SER A 206 -2.97 5.82 1.56
C SER A 206 -2.10 7.01 1.20
N TYR A 207 -2.33 7.61 0.04
CA TYR A 207 -1.53 8.72 -0.50
C TYR A 207 -2.35 10.01 -0.55
N PRO A 208 -2.38 10.82 0.53
CA PRO A 208 -3.15 12.04 0.56
C PRO A 208 -2.55 13.07 -0.41
N ASN A 209 -3.33 13.46 -1.42
CA ASN A 209 -2.98 14.55 -2.30
C ASN A 209 -3.84 15.78 -2.01
N SER A 210 -3.69 16.83 -2.81
CA SER A 210 -4.30 18.12 -2.55
C SER A 210 -5.82 18.01 -2.47
N CYS A 211 -6.44 18.81 -1.60
CA CYS A 211 -7.89 18.82 -1.38
C CYS A 211 -8.49 17.43 -1.04
N VAL A 212 -7.84 16.65 -0.17
CA VAL A 212 -8.19 15.25 0.19
C VAL A 212 -9.56 15.04 0.86
N THR A 213 -10.31 16.11 1.12
CA THR A 213 -11.65 16.08 1.74
C THR A 213 -12.76 16.42 0.75
N SER A 214 -12.45 16.38 -0.55
CA SER A 214 -13.39 16.64 -1.63
C SER A 214 -13.10 15.71 -2.79
N SER A 215 -14.15 15.14 -3.38
CA SER A 215 -14.01 14.21 -4.50
C SER A 215 -13.79 14.93 -5.83
N TRP A 216 -13.33 14.19 -6.83
CA TRP A 216 -13.17 14.66 -8.21
C TRP A 216 -14.46 15.24 -8.79
N THR A 217 -15.61 14.68 -8.42
CA THR A 217 -16.93 15.11 -8.92
C THR A 217 -17.56 16.19 -8.05
N ASN A 218 -17.06 16.39 -6.83
CA ASN A 218 -17.63 17.35 -5.88
C ASN A 218 -16.53 18.06 -5.05
N GLY A 219 -16.21 19.29 -5.44
CA GLY A 219 -15.42 20.24 -4.63
C GLY A 219 -13.91 20.25 -4.89
N LYS A 220 -13.33 19.20 -5.50
CA LYS A 220 -11.91 19.15 -5.83
C LYS A 220 -11.56 20.01 -7.05
N SER A 221 -11.27 21.29 -6.80
CA SER A 221 -10.91 22.32 -7.78
C SER A 221 -9.49 22.83 -7.60
N ASP A 222 -8.92 23.50 -8.60
CA ASP A 222 -7.58 24.11 -8.50
C ASP A 222 -7.46 25.08 -7.31
N ALA A 223 -8.50 25.88 -7.08
CA ALA A 223 -8.56 26.77 -5.91
C ALA A 223 -8.49 25.99 -4.58
N CYS A 224 -9.19 24.84 -4.49
CA CYS A 224 -9.08 23.99 -3.31
C CYS A 224 -7.68 23.38 -3.18
N ARG A 225 -7.08 22.93 -4.29
CA ARG A 225 -5.73 22.35 -4.30
C ARG A 225 -4.66 23.36 -3.91
N GLU A 226 -4.85 24.62 -4.27
CA GLU A 226 -3.96 25.71 -3.87
C GLU A 226 -4.06 25.99 -2.36
N GLN A 227 -5.27 25.99 -1.81
CA GLN A 227 -5.51 26.19 -0.38
C GLN A 227 -5.08 25.00 0.48
N ARG A 228 -5.26 23.78 -0.03
CA ARG A 228 -5.00 22.51 0.67
C ARG A 228 -4.03 21.68 -0.14
N LYS A 229 -2.73 21.94 0.08
CA LYS A 229 -1.63 21.22 -0.59
C LYS A 229 -1.63 19.73 -0.21
N GLY A 230 -1.17 18.92 -1.15
CA GLY A 230 -1.06 17.46 -1.03
C GLY A 230 0.35 16.98 -0.84
N GLY A 231 0.52 15.66 -0.68
CA GLY A 231 1.84 15.05 -0.51
C GLY A 231 2.57 14.75 -1.81
N LEU A 232 1.91 14.80 -2.97
CA LEU A 232 2.55 14.49 -4.25
C LEU A 232 3.53 15.61 -4.65
N CYS A 233 4.78 15.26 -4.83
CA CYS A 233 5.80 16.16 -5.36
C CYS A 233 5.52 16.54 -6.81
N PRO A 234 5.86 17.76 -7.25
CA PRO A 234 5.92 18.08 -8.67
C PRO A 234 6.81 17.09 -9.43
N PHE A 235 6.50 16.84 -10.70
CA PHE A 235 7.29 15.93 -11.52
C PHE A 235 8.78 16.30 -11.51
N GLY A 236 9.64 15.30 -11.36
CA GLY A 236 11.10 15.47 -11.28
C GLY A 236 11.62 15.96 -9.91
N THR A 237 10.75 16.21 -8.93
CA THR A 237 11.14 16.65 -7.58
C THR A 237 11.15 15.48 -6.60
N GLN A 238 12.19 15.42 -5.77
CA GLN A 238 12.34 14.44 -4.70
C GLN A 238 11.57 14.86 -3.45
N PRO A 239 10.93 13.93 -2.72
CA PRO A 239 10.27 14.25 -1.46
C PRO A 239 11.27 14.66 -0.40
N ASP A 240 10.87 15.62 0.43
CA ASP A 240 11.66 16.16 1.54
C ASP A 240 10.88 16.17 2.88
N GLY A 241 9.61 15.76 2.86
CA GLY A 241 8.71 15.77 4.02
C GLY A 241 8.25 17.17 4.45
N VAL A 242 8.64 18.22 3.72
CA VAL A 242 8.31 19.62 4.03
C VAL A 242 7.46 20.22 2.91
N ASN A 243 7.97 20.21 1.68
CA ASN A 243 7.27 20.69 0.49
C ASN A 243 6.36 19.62 -0.09
N CYS A 244 6.79 18.36 -0.02
CA CYS A 244 6.03 17.20 -0.46
C CYS A 244 6.54 15.93 0.23
N THR A 245 5.69 14.92 0.27
CA THR A 245 5.88 13.70 1.06
C THR A 245 6.25 12.50 0.20
N PHE A 246 5.77 12.48 -1.05
CA PHE A 246 6.04 11.36 -1.94
C PHE A 246 6.16 11.79 -3.39
N SER A 247 7.01 11.10 -4.12
CA SER A 247 7.06 11.12 -5.58
C SER A 247 6.89 9.69 -6.09
N TYR A 248 6.54 9.54 -7.36
CA TYR A 248 6.36 8.21 -7.94
C TYR A 248 6.81 8.18 -9.40
N LYS A 249 6.99 6.96 -9.87
CA LYS A 249 7.14 6.59 -11.27
C LYS A 249 6.36 5.33 -11.55
N ILE A 250 5.57 5.32 -12.62
CA ILE A 250 4.98 4.09 -13.13
C ILE A 250 6.06 3.31 -13.87
N LEU A 251 6.29 2.08 -13.44
CA LEU A 251 7.25 1.16 -14.06
C LEU A 251 6.66 0.50 -15.31
N GLY A 252 5.35 0.27 -15.31
CA GLY A 252 4.64 -0.42 -16.37
C GLY A 252 3.31 -0.96 -15.85
N TYR A 253 2.70 -1.85 -16.63
CA TYR A 253 1.44 -2.48 -16.27
C TYR A 253 1.34 -3.89 -16.82
N LEU A 254 0.44 -4.68 -16.25
CA LEU A 254 0.13 -6.02 -16.71
C LEU A 254 -1.37 -6.12 -16.98
N SER A 255 -1.76 -6.64 -18.15
CA SER A 255 -3.17 -6.94 -18.43
C SER A 255 -3.63 -8.10 -17.54
N ILE A 256 -4.74 -7.91 -16.83
CA ILE A 256 -5.34 -8.97 -16.02
C ILE A 256 -5.77 -10.14 -16.91
N ASP A 257 -6.36 -9.86 -18.07
CA ASP A 257 -6.82 -10.89 -19.00
C ASP A 257 -5.67 -11.77 -19.49
N GLN A 258 -4.49 -11.20 -19.70
CA GLN A 258 -3.29 -11.95 -20.07
C GLN A 258 -2.74 -12.73 -18.87
N LEU A 259 -2.61 -12.10 -17.69
CA LEU A 259 -2.12 -12.74 -16.48
C LEU A 259 -2.90 -14.02 -16.15
N VAL A 260 -4.23 -13.95 -16.21
CA VAL A 260 -5.09 -15.06 -15.80
C VAL A 260 -5.36 -16.05 -16.94
N GLY A 261 -4.81 -15.81 -18.13
CA GLY A 261 -4.93 -16.70 -19.29
C GLY A 261 -6.24 -16.57 -20.08
N ILE A 262 -7.03 -15.51 -19.88
CA ILE A 262 -8.23 -15.24 -20.70
C ILE A 262 -7.83 -14.77 -22.11
N ALA A 263 -6.80 -13.93 -22.21
CA ALA A 263 -6.28 -13.39 -23.46
C ALA A 263 -4.87 -13.93 -23.74
N ALA A 264 -4.53 -14.05 -25.03
CA ALA A 264 -3.19 -14.46 -25.43
C ALA A 264 -2.17 -13.34 -25.16
N ILE A 265 -0.93 -13.76 -24.89
CA ILE A 265 0.23 -12.87 -24.84
C ILE A 265 0.89 -12.89 -26.22
N ASN A 266 0.87 -11.75 -26.91
CA ASN A 266 1.56 -11.60 -28.19
C ASN A 266 3.00 -11.16 -27.93
N ALA A 267 3.86 -12.08 -27.50
CA ALA A 267 5.28 -11.78 -27.36
C ALA A 267 5.94 -11.78 -28.75
N THR A 268 6.40 -10.62 -29.22
CA THR A 268 7.23 -10.53 -30.43
C THR A 268 8.65 -11.00 -30.11
N GLY A 269 8.84 -12.32 -29.98
CA GLY A 269 10.15 -12.90 -29.66
C GLY A 269 10.22 -14.43 -29.55
N THR A 270 9.09 -15.15 -29.66
CA THR A 270 9.05 -16.62 -29.49
C THR A 270 8.72 -17.40 -30.76
N GLU A 271 8.98 -16.84 -31.94
CA GLU A 271 9.15 -17.67 -33.13
C GLU A 271 10.60 -18.13 -33.23
N SER A 272 10.80 -19.42 -32.94
CA SER A 272 11.96 -20.23 -33.32
C SER A 272 13.27 -19.95 -32.58
N GLU A 273 13.47 -20.64 -31.46
CA GLU A 273 14.58 -21.60 -31.40
C GLU A 273 14.34 -22.62 -30.28
N LYS A 274 14.30 -23.89 -30.66
CA LYS A 274 14.47 -25.02 -29.75
C LYS A 274 15.88 -24.94 -29.16
N SER A 275 16.09 -24.11 -28.15
CA SER A 275 17.28 -24.15 -27.31
C SER A 275 16.95 -24.91 -26.04
N SER A 276 17.24 -26.20 -26.11
CA SER A 276 17.31 -27.11 -24.98
C SER A 276 18.45 -26.70 -24.04
N SER A 277 18.18 -25.84 -23.05
CA SER A 277 18.90 -25.82 -21.75
C SER A 277 18.53 -24.61 -20.89
N SER A 278 17.37 -24.61 -20.26
CA SER A 278 17.25 -24.11 -18.89
C SER A 278 16.01 -24.75 -18.27
N SER A 279 16.17 -25.32 -17.08
CA SER A 279 15.11 -26.04 -16.36
C SER A 279 14.11 -25.11 -15.65
N SER A 280 13.97 -23.86 -16.12
CA SER A 280 12.98 -22.90 -15.65
C SER A 280 12.12 -22.49 -16.84
N GLY A 281 10.89 -23.02 -16.93
CA GLY A 281 9.95 -22.63 -17.97
C GLY A 281 9.65 -21.13 -17.91
N SER A 282 9.47 -20.50 -19.07
CA SER A 282 9.06 -19.10 -19.19
C SER A 282 7.73 -18.85 -18.46
N ALA A 283 7.56 -17.69 -17.83
CA ALA A 283 6.30 -17.31 -17.19
C ALA A 283 5.21 -17.11 -18.25
N ILE A 284 5.57 -16.56 -19.42
CA ILE A 284 4.70 -16.49 -20.59
C ILE A 284 4.26 -17.90 -21.00
N GLU A 285 5.20 -18.84 -21.16
CA GLU A 285 4.87 -20.23 -21.54
C GLU A 285 3.96 -20.90 -20.49
N SER A 286 4.19 -20.64 -19.21
CA SER A 286 3.39 -21.17 -18.11
C SER A 286 1.93 -20.68 -18.16
N VAL A 287 1.72 -19.39 -18.41
CA VAL A 287 0.38 -18.83 -18.62
C VAL A 287 -0.25 -19.39 -19.89
N LEU A 288 0.50 -19.46 -20.99
CA LEU A 288 -0.04 -19.93 -22.26
C LEU A 288 -0.42 -21.42 -22.22
N LYS A 289 0.28 -22.25 -21.44
CA LYS A 289 -0.07 -23.66 -21.23
C LYS A 289 -1.27 -23.87 -20.33
N ALA A 290 -1.57 -22.92 -19.45
CA ALA A 290 -2.70 -23.01 -18.53
C ALA A 290 -4.06 -22.84 -19.25
N SER A 291 -4.07 -22.23 -20.44
CA SER A 291 -5.29 -21.93 -21.19
C SER A 291 -5.52 -22.84 -22.39
N SER A 292 -6.69 -23.45 -22.44
CA SER A 292 -7.13 -24.28 -23.58
C SER A 292 -7.72 -23.47 -24.73
N LYS A 293 -8.16 -22.23 -24.46
CA LYS A 293 -8.75 -21.30 -25.44
C LYS A 293 -8.57 -19.85 -24.99
N TYR A 294 -8.22 -18.99 -25.93
CA TYR A 294 -8.12 -17.55 -25.71
C TYR A 294 -9.33 -16.80 -26.24
N TYR A 295 -9.60 -15.66 -25.60
CA TYR A 295 -10.62 -14.69 -25.98
C TYR A 295 -9.96 -13.33 -26.21
N LYS A 296 -10.68 -12.42 -26.86
CA LYS A 296 -10.19 -11.04 -27.10
C LYS A 296 -9.96 -10.30 -25.78
N ASN A 297 -10.82 -10.51 -24.79
CA ASN A 297 -10.82 -9.90 -23.47
C ASN A 297 -11.84 -10.60 -22.56
N TYR A 298 -11.91 -10.21 -21.29
CA TYR A 298 -12.88 -10.68 -20.32
C TYR A 298 -14.33 -10.60 -20.82
N ASN A 299 -14.72 -9.50 -21.47
CA ASN A 299 -16.09 -9.33 -21.95
C ASN A 299 -16.48 -10.41 -22.97
N ALA A 300 -15.58 -10.75 -23.90
CA ALA A 300 -15.79 -11.84 -24.86
C ALA A 300 -15.79 -13.22 -24.19
N PHE A 301 -14.92 -13.43 -23.20
CA PHE A 301 -14.88 -14.66 -22.40
C PHE A 301 -16.19 -14.88 -21.64
N CYS A 302 -16.69 -13.85 -20.94
CA CYS A 302 -17.94 -13.90 -20.20
C CYS A 302 -19.16 -14.04 -21.11
N LYS A 303 -19.24 -13.32 -22.24
CA LYS A 303 -20.33 -13.46 -23.21
C LYS A 303 -20.42 -14.84 -23.86
N ALA A 304 -19.31 -15.58 -23.87
CA ALA A 304 -19.28 -16.97 -24.28
C ALA A 304 -19.77 -17.96 -23.20
N GLY A 305 -20.24 -17.45 -22.04
CA GLY A 305 -20.79 -18.22 -20.94
C GLY A 305 -19.77 -18.74 -19.93
N ASN A 306 -18.52 -18.26 -19.97
CA ASN A 306 -17.48 -18.70 -19.04
C ASN A 306 -17.44 -17.82 -17.78
N VAL A 307 -16.98 -18.42 -16.68
CA VAL A 307 -16.83 -17.77 -15.37
C VAL A 307 -15.36 -17.68 -15.01
N GLU A 308 -14.88 -16.49 -14.68
CA GLU A 308 -13.50 -16.29 -14.22
C GLU A 308 -13.36 -16.74 -12.77
N PHE A 309 -14.23 -16.21 -11.91
CA PHE A 309 -14.26 -16.53 -10.50
C PHE A 309 -15.66 -16.26 -9.93
N HIS A 310 -16.18 -17.20 -9.17
CA HIS A 310 -17.43 -17.05 -8.45
C HIS A 310 -17.39 -17.89 -7.18
N SER A 311 -17.60 -17.24 -6.04
CA SER A 311 -17.81 -17.91 -4.76
C SER A 311 -19.29 -18.09 -4.46
N TYR A 312 -19.68 -19.32 -4.10
CA TYR A 312 -21.04 -19.64 -3.67
C TYR A 312 -21.20 -19.59 -2.14
N ASP A 313 -20.11 -19.41 -1.41
CA ASP A 313 -20.12 -19.39 0.04
C ASP A 313 -20.67 -18.06 0.55
N GLN A 314 -21.80 -18.13 1.28
CA GLN A 314 -22.40 -16.94 1.91
C GLN A 314 -21.67 -16.54 3.20
N ASP A 315 -21.07 -17.52 3.88
CA ASP A 315 -20.22 -17.30 5.04
C ASP A 315 -18.76 -17.48 4.66
N LYS A 316 -18.03 -16.35 4.62
CA LYS A 316 -16.63 -16.28 4.22
C LYS A 316 -15.66 -16.37 5.40
N THR A 317 -16.16 -16.63 6.62
CA THR A 317 -15.36 -16.62 7.86
C THR A 317 -14.37 -17.78 7.99
N LEU A 318 -14.51 -18.85 7.21
CA LEU A 318 -13.59 -20.00 7.21
C LEU A 318 -12.84 -20.14 5.87
N GLY A 319 -12.84 -19.08 5.06
CA GLY A 319 -12.36 -19.12 3.68
C GLY A 319 -13.39 -19.69 2.71
N LEU A 320 -12.96 -19.89 1.46
CA LEU A 320 -13.82 -20.33 0.36
C LEU A 320 -13.57 -21.80 0.02
N ASN A 321 -14.63 -22.60 0.10
CA ASN A 321 -14.62 -24.04 -0.19
C ASN A 321 -15.47 -24.39 -1.41
N ASN A 322 -16.47 -23.56 -1.76
CA ASN A 322 -17.31 -23.76 -2.94
C ASN A 322 -17.13 -22.62 -3.93
N VAL A 323 -16.21 -22.83 -4.89
CA VAL A 323 -15.87 -21.84 -5.91
C VAL A 323 -15.87 -22.46 -7.30
N THR A 324 -16.34 -21.69 -8.28
CA THR A 324 -16.06 -21.94 -9.70
C THR A 324 -15.02 -20.93 -10.16
N SER A 325 -13.94 -21.42 -10.76
CA SER A 325 -12.85 -20.55 -11.19
C SER A 325 -12.10 -21.11 -12.38
N ILE A 326 -11.43 -20.23 -13.13
CA ILE A 326 -10.37 -20.64 -14.07
C ILE A 326 -9.14 -21.15 -13.30
N PRO A 327 -8.24 -21.92 -13.96
CA PRO A 327 -7.08 -22.54 -13.30
C PRO A 327 -6.22 -21.58 -12.48
N PHE A 328 -6.05 -20.35 -12.97
CA PHE A 328 -5.28 -19.32 -12.27
C PHE A 328 -5.78 -19.09 -10.84
N TRP A 329 -7.09 -19.16 -10.58
CA TRP A 329 -7.71 -18.83 -9.28
C TRP A 329 -8.07 -20.05 -8.40
N GLU A 330 -7.64 -21.27 -8.76
CA GLU A 330 -7.90 -22.50 -7.97
C GLU A 330 -7.31 -22.49 -6.55
N ASN A 331 -8.08 -22.90 -5.53
CA ASN A 331 -7.66 -22.81 -4.12
C ASN A 331 -7.44 -21.34 -3.66
N PRO A 332 -8.46 -20.47 -3.74
CA PRO A 332 -8.35 -19.05 -3.45
C PRO A 332 -7.99 -18.74 -1.98
N SER A 333 -8.38 -19.62 -1.05
CA SER A 333 -8.05 -19.52 0.39
C SER A 333 -6.72 -20.21 0.77
N SER A 334 -5.96 -20.73 -0.19
CA SER A 334 -4.64 -21.31 0.10
C SER A 334 -3.55 -20.23 0.04
N LEU A 335 -2.90 -19.99 1.18
CA LEU A 335 -1.75 -19.08 1.27
C LEU A 335 -0.63 -19.47 0.30
N GLU A 336 -0.36 -20.77 0.15
CA GLU A 336 0.67 -21.26 -0.76
C GLU A 336 0.31 -20.98 -2.22
N ALA A 337 -0.94 -21.22 -2.61
CA ALA A 337 -1.42 -20.95 -3.97
C ALA A 337 -1.36 -19.44 -4.28
N ASN A 338 -1.74 -18.60 -3.32
CA ASN A 338 -1.69 -17.14 -3.46
C ASN A 338 -0.25 -16.59 -3.55
N ILE A 339 0.68 -17.15 -2.77
CA ILE A 339 2.12 -16.84 -2.91
C ILE A 339 2.62 -17.24 -4.30
N ALA A 340 2.21 -18.41 -4.81
CA ALA A 340 2.58 -18.85 -6.16
C ALA A 340 2.01 -17.92 -7.24
N ARG A 341 0.75 -17.47 -7.11
CA ARG A 341 0.13 -16.48 -8.00
C ARG A 341 0.88 -15.16 -8.02
N ALA A 342 1.21 -14.61 -6.85
CA ALA A 342 1.94 -13.35 -6.75
C ALA A 342 3.32 -13.47 -7.41
N ARG A 343 4.03 -14.59 -7.21
CA ARG A 343 5.30 -14.87 -7.89
C ARG A 343 5.14 -15.00 -9.40
N GLN A 344 4.08 -15.66 -9.87
CA GLN A 344 3.79 -15.79 -11.31
C GLN A 344 3.50 -14.41 -11.94
N MET A 345 2.74 -13.56 -11.25
CA MET A 345 2.47 -12.19 -11.68
C MET A 345 3.76 -11.38 -11.83
N ILE A 346 4.63 -11.41 -10.80
CA ILE A 346 5.92 -10.70 -10.81
C ILE A 346 6.83 -11.24 -11.92
N ALA A 347 6.91 -12.56 -12.06
CA ALA A 347 7.73 -13.19 -13.10
C ALA A 347 7.25 -12.83 -14.50
N LEU A 348 5.94 -12.89 -14.75
CA LEU A 348 5.36 -12.50 -16.03
C LEU A 348 5.62 -11.02 -16.34
N TYR A 349 5.41 -10.13 -15.37
CA TYR A 349 5.71 -8.71 -15.54
C TYR A 349 7.18 -8.46 -15.91
N ASN A 350 8.11 -9.08 -15.18
CA ASN A 350 9.55 -8.92 -15.42
C ASN A 350 10.04 -9.58 -16.71
N GLU A 351 9.30 -10.57 -17.24
CA GLU A 351 9.56 -11.15 -18.56
C GLU A 351 9.07 -10.21 -19.66
N LEU A 352 7.85 -9.65 -19.53
CA LEU A 352 7.33 -8.67 -20.48
C LEU A 352 8.18 -7.40 -20.50
N ALA A 353 8.61 -6.89 -19.34
CA ALA A 353 9.46 -5.70 -19.25
C ALA A 353 10.88 -5.88 -19.86
N GLN A 354 11.21 -7.03 -20.44
CA GLN A 354 12.42 -7.21 -21.25
C GLN A 354 12.25 -6.75 -22.70
N GLU A 355 11.01 -6.59 -23.16
CA GLU A 355 10.74 -6.13 -24.51
C GLU A 355 11.00 -4.62 -24.61
N GLU A 356 12.07 -4.22 -25.31
CA GLU A 356 12.48 -2.81 -25.44
C GLU A 356 11.36 -1.89 -25.99
N THR A 357 10.41 -2.46 -26.73
CA THR A 357 9.32 -1.73 -27.39
C THR A 357 8.18 -1.33 -26.46
N ASN A 358 8.10 -1.90 -25.26
CA ASN A 358 6.97 -1.64 -24.35
C ASN A 358 7.27 -0.58 -23.28
N HIS A 359 8.49 -0.04 -23.24
CA HIS A 359 8.94 0.99 -22.28
C HIS A 359 8.83 0.62 -20.80
N MET A 360 8.47 -0.62 -20.46
CA MET A 360 8.30 -1.07 -19.08
C MET A 360 9.65 -1.31 -18.41
N GLN A 361 9.66 -1.19 -17.08
CA GLN A 361 10.85 -1.35 -16.26
C GLN A 361 10.65 -2.48 -15.26
N LYS A 362 11.68 -3.31 -15.09
CA LYS A 362 11.60 -4.47 -14.20
C LYS A 362 11.40 -4.06 -12.75
N LEU A 363 10.60 -4.84 -12.04
CA LEU A 363 10.60 -4.88 -10.59
C LEU A 363 11.94 -5.46 -10.10
N PRO A 364 12.49 -4.97 -8.97
CA PRO A 364 13.74 -5.48 -8.39
C PRO A 364 13.67 -6.98 -8.11
N THR A 365 14.63 -7.74 -8.62
CA THR A 365 14.71 -9.20 -8.35
C THR A 365 15.55 -9.52 -7.11
N ASP A 366 16.38 -8.58 -6.67
CA ASP A 366 17.22 -8.69 -5.48
C ASP A 366 16.65 -7.81 -4.36
N LEU A 367 15.83 -8.41 -3.50
CA LEU A 367 15.21 -7.71 -2.37
C LEU A 367 16.20 -7.40 -1.25
N ASP A 368 17.35 -8.09 -1.18
CA ASP A 368 18.40 -7.78 -0.22
C ASP A 368 19.13 -6.50 -0.64
N ALA A 369 19.49 -6.37 -1.92
CA ALA A 369 20.06 -5.14 -2.47
C ALA A 369 19.08 -3.96 -2.35
N LEU A 370 17.78 -4.19 -2.61
CA LEU A 370 16.77 -3.16 -2.41
C LEU A 370 16.69 -2.71 -0.94
N ARG A 371 16.71 -3.66 0.01
CA ARG A 371 16.75 -3.36 1.44
C ARG A 371 17.97 -2.53 1.80
N ASP A 372 19.14 -2.93 1.32
CA ASP A 372 20.41 -2.30 1.67
C ASP A 372 20.57 -0.91 1.02
N SER A 373 19.82 -0.63 -0.06
CA SER A 373 19.72 0.70 -0.66
C SER A 373 18.81 1.67 0.12
N ASN A 374 17.94 1.14 0.97
CA ASN A 374 17.05 1.91 1.82
C ASN A 374 17.69 2.16 3.20
N PRO A 375 17.29 3.24 3.90
CA PRO A 375 17.78 3.50 5.25
C PRO A 375 17.43 2.35 6.22
N PRO A 376 18.31 2.02 7.17
CA PRO A 376 17.95 1.16 8.29
C PRO A 376 16.74 1.71 9.04
N CYS A 377 15.82 0.84 9.47
CA CYS A 377 14.58 1.24 10.13
C CYS A 377 14.76 2.12 11.37
N TYR A 378 15.87 1.95 12.11
CA TYR A 378 16.14 2.74 13.31
C TYR A 378 16.47 4.20 13.01
N GLU A 379 16.84 4.52 11.75
CA GLU A 379 17.17 5.90 11.37
C GLU A 379 15.90 6.74 11.18
N ASN A 380 14.81 6.11 10.75
CA ASN A 380 13.55 6.79 10.42
C ASN A 380 12.42 6.57 11.45
N ALA A 381 12.54 5.59 12.36
CA ALA A 381 11.50 5.31 13.34
C ALA A 381 12.03 5.07 14.76
N GLU A 382 11.54 5.87 15.70
CA GLU A 382 11.84 5.77 17.14
C GLU A 382 11.57 4.37 17.70
N ALA A 383 10.41 3.79 17.36
CA ALA A 383 10.07 2.43 17.81
C ALA A 383 11.12 1.39 17.40
N CYS A 384 11.76 1.56 16.24
CA CYS A 384 12.83 0.68 15.77
C CYS A 384 14.19 1.00 16.39
N TYR A 385 14.44 2.27 16.69
CA TYR A 385 15.61 2.72 17.43
C TYR A 385 15.63 2.15 18.86
N ASP A 386 14.50 2.17 19.55
CA ASP A 386 14.35 1.68 20.92
C ASP A 386 14.16 0.15 21.03
N ALA A 387 13.91 -0.52 19.92
CA ALA A 387 13.60 -1.95 19.93
C ALA A 387 14.80 -2.80 20.41
N GLN A 388 14.57 -3.64 21.41
CA GLN A 388 15.57 -4.55 21.98
C GLN A 388 16.25 -5.43 20.91
N PHE A 389 15.46 -5.95 19.96
CA PHE A 389 15.95 -6.79 18.86
C PHE A 389 16.01 -6.04 17.53
N GLY A 390 15.78 -4.71 17.54
CA GLY A 390 15.72 -3.91 16.34
C GLY A 390 14.49 -4.17 15.47
N CYS A 391 14.59 -3.74 14.22
CA CYS A 391 13.56 -3.93 13.19
C CYS A 391 14.13 -4.57 11.94
N ARG A 392 13.26 -5.16 11.13
CA ARG A 392 13.58 -5.63 9.78
C ARG A 392 12.82 -4.83 8.74
N ARG A 393 13.46 -4.52 7.61
CA ARG A 393 12.81 -3.99 6.39
C ARG A 393 12.62 -5.13 5.40
N HIS A 394 11.42 -5.27 4.84
CA HIS A 394 11.04 -6.45 4.05
C HIS A 394 9.99 -6.12 2.97
N SER A 395 9.71 -7.11 2.10
CA SER A 395 8.79 -7.04 0.94
C SER A 395 9.18 -6.04 -0.16
N TYR A 396 8.51 -6.04 -1.31
CA TYR A 396 8.66 -4.97 -2.31
C TYR A 396 8.29 -3.60 -1.77
N ALA A 397 7.36 -3.56 -0.81
CA ALA A 397 6.92 -2.31 -0.20
C ALA A 397 7.94 -1.71 0.78
N GLN A 398 8.98 -2.46 1.15
CA GLN A 398 10.09 -1.98 1.99
C GLN A 398 9.61 -1.42 3.33
N VAL A 399 8.62 -2.05 3.96
CA VAL A 399 8.11 -1.63 5.28
C VAL A 399 8.96 -2.15 6.42
N CYS A 400 9.07 -1.39 7.50
CA CYS A 400 9.76 -1.79 8.73
C CYS A 400 8.86 -2.63 9.64
N SER A 401 9.41 -3.58 10.38
CA SER A 401 8.66 -4.35 11.38
C SER A 401 9.51 -4.68 12.59
N LEU A 402 8.93 -4.49 13.77
CA LEU A 402 9.56 -4.79 15.06
C LEU A 402 9.89 -6.28 15.16
N CYS A 403 11.14 -6.57 15.51
CA CYS A 403 11.56 -7.94 15.74
C CYS A 403 11.18 -8.40 17.15
N ARG A 404 10.55 -9.57 17.25
CA ARG A 404 10.17 -10.20 18.54
C ARG A 404 11.28 -11.04 19.18
N GLY A 405 12.42 -11.15 18.51
CA GLY A 405 13.59 -11.91 18.95
C GLY A 405 14.75 -11.73 17.97
N GLN A 406 15.94 -12.14 18.39
CA GLN A 406 17.13 -12.07 17.53
C GLN A 406 16.97 -13.02 16.34
N ARG A 407 17.00 -12.46 15.12
CA ARG A 407 16.92 -13.18 13.86
C ARG A 407 17.75 -12.46 12.81
N ASP A 408 18.00 -13.12 11.69
CA ASP A 408 18.61 -12.49 10.53
C ASP A 408 17.75 -11.31 10.07
N GLN A 409 18.42 -10.27 9.55
CA GLN A 409 17.80 -9.02 9.06
C GLN A 409 17.13 -8.15 10.13
N CYS A 410 17.17 -8.52 11.41
CA CYS A 410 16.76 -7.68 12.53
C CYS A 410 17.92 -6.77 12.95
N VAL A 411 17.87 -5.51 12.51
CA VAL A 411 18.94 -4.52 12.69
C VAL A 411 18.60 -3.59 13.85
N ARG A 412 19.52 -3.52 14.82
CA ARG A 412 19.47 -2.59 15.96
C ARG A 412 20.19 -1.29 15.60
N GLN A 413 19.85 -0.23 16.32
CA GLN A 413 20.60 1.03 16.26
C GLN A 413 22.09 0.84 16.58
N ILE A 414 22.90 1.73 16.02
CA ILE A 414 24.34 1.84 16.30
C ILE A 414 24.57 2.96 17.33
N SER A 415 25.52 2.75 18.24
CA SER A 415 25.75 3.66 19.38
C SER A 415 26.10 5.11 19.01
N SER A 416 26.51 5.36 17.76
CA SER A 416 26.81 6.69 17.24
C SER A 416 25.58 7.44 16.72
N TYR A 417 24.45 6.76 16.51
CA TYR A 417 23.22 7.38 16.05
C TYR A 417 22.33 7.74 17.23
N ALA A 418 21.73 8.92 17.19
CA ALA A 418 20.71 9.35 18.14
C ALA A 418 19.47 9.76 17.36
N PHE A 419 18.35 9.10 17.65
CA PHE A 419 17.08 9.48 17.06
C PHE A 419 16.65 10.84 17.62
N PRO A 420 16.23 11.79 16.78
CA PRO A 420 15.82 13.12 17.22
C PRO A 420 14.50 13.06 18.01
N ALA A 421 14.31 14.02 18.91
CA ALA A 421 13.00 14.27 19.52
C ALA A 421 12.18 15.23 18.65
N PHE A 422 10.89 14.95 18.50
CA PHE A 422 9.96 15.83 17.78
C PHE A 422 8.89 16.39 18.71
N GLU A 423 8.45 17.62 18.41
CA GLU A 423 7.30 18.22 19.06
C GLU A 423 6.03 17.90 18.26
N LYS A 424 4.97 17.46 18.95
CA LYS A 424 3.66 17.25 18.33
C LYS A 424 3.05 18.58 17.92
N ALA A 425 2.34 18.58 16.78
CA ALA A 425 1.63 19.76 16.32
C ALA A 425 0.53 20.18 17.32
N SER A 426 0.32 21.48 17.44
CA SER A 426 -0.75 22.04 18.28
C SER A 426 -2.13 21.64 17.77
N ARG A 427 -3.07 21.42 18.70
CA ARG A 427 -4.46 21.07 18.42
C ARG A 427 -5.39 21.57 19.52
N THR A 428 -6.69 21.63 19.22
CA THR A 428 -7.73 21.99 20.19
C THR A 428 -8.63 20.82 20.58
N VAL A 429 -8.58 19.73 19.81
CA VAL A 429 -9.34 18.49 20.07
C VAL A 429 -8.62 17.61 21.10
N SER A 430 -9.40 16.80 21.82
CA SER A 430 -8.88 15.83 22.80
C SER A 430 -8.23 14.61 22.14
N ASP A 431 -7.45 13.83 22.89
CA ASP A 431 -6.76 12.62 22.37
C ASP A 431 -7.73 11.58 21.83
N SER A 432 -8.93 11.48 22.42
CA SER A 432 -9.98 10.57 21.97
C SER A 432 -10.55 10.93 20.59
N GLU A 433 -10.36 12.16 20.13
CA GLU A 433 -10.88 12.66 18.86
C GLU A 433 -9.84 12.61 17.73
N LEU A 434 -8.61 12.17 18.03
CA LEU A 434 -7.54 12.09 17.04
C LEU A 434 -7.67 10.87 16.12
N ARG A 435 -8.48 9.88 16.49
CA ARG A 435 -8.48 8.58 15.83
C ARG A 435 -9.85 7.97 15.75
N SER A 436 -10.06 7.17 14.72
CA SER A 436 -11.27 6.40 14.50
C SER A 436 -11.01 4.89 14.55
N GLY A 437 -12.08 4.12 14.63
CA GLY A 437 -12.07 2.65 14.47
C GLY A 437 -11.15 1.88 15.41
N ILE A 438 -10.41 0.92 14.85
CA ILE A 438 -9.55 0.00 15.63
C ILE A 438 -8.39 0.75 16.30
N PHE A 439 -7.91 1.84 15.70
CA PHE A 439 -6.82 2.63 16.25
C PHE A 439 -7.26 3.42 17.49
N ALA A 440 -8.50 3.93 17.52
CA ALA A 440 -9.08 4.49 18.74
C ALA A 440 -9.22 3.44 19.84
N THR A 441 -9.67 2.24 19.49
CA THR A 441 -9.84 1.12 20.45
C THR A 441 -8.50 0.65 21.03
N LEU A 442 -7.46 0.57 20.19
CA LEU A 442 -6.11 0.16 20.60
C LEU A 442 -5.41 1.25 21.43
N ALA A 443 -5.57 2.53 21.08
CA ALA A 443 -5.07 3.65 21.85
C ALA A 443 -5.71 3.70 23.25
N ALA A 444 -7.03 3.50 23.35
CA ALA A 444 -7.73 3.40 24.63
C ALA A 444 -7.18 2.26 25.50
N ARG A 445 -6.92 1.08 24.90
CA ARG A 445 -6.31 -0.06 25.60
C ARG A 445 -4.88 0.21 26.08
N ALA A 446 -4.07 0.90 25.27
CA ALA A 446 -2.72 1.30 25.64
C ALA A 446 -2.73 2.29 26.81
N ALA A 447 -3.61 3.29 26.79
CA ALA A 447 -3.77 4.27 27.87
C ALA A 447 -4.16 3.62 29.21
N THR A 448 -5.05 2.61 29.20
CA THR A 448 -5.39 1.83 30.40
C THR A 448 -4.23 0.99 30.94
N SER A 449 -3.28 0.58 30.09
CA SER A 449 -2.10 -0.18 30.51
C SER A 449 -0.99 0.70 31.13
N SER A 450 -0.91 1.97 30.72
CA SER A 450 0.00 2.95 31.34
C SER A 450 -0.48 3.45 32.70
N SER A 451 -1.80 3.43 32.97
CA SER A 451 -2.37 3.87 34.25
C SER A 451 -2.27 2.86 35.40
N SER A 452 -1.85 1.60 35.16
CA SER A 452 -1.75 0.59 36.22
C SER A 452 -0.38 0.51 36.91
N SER A 453 0.52 1.46 36.63
CA SER A 453 1.83 1.57 37.27
C SER A 453 1.79 2.52 38.48
N GLY A 454 1.00 2.20 39.50
CA GLY A 454 0.99 3.00 40.72
C GLY A 454 -0.05 2.59 41.75
N SER A 455 0.45 2.09 42.88
CA SER A 455 -0.21 1.97 44.19
C SER A 455 -0.80 0.60 44.54
N THR A 456 -0.05 -0.12 45.37
CA THR A 456 -0.52 -1.13 46.31
C THR A 456 -1.59 -0.58 47.24
N SER A 457 -2.75 -1.25 47.35
CA SER A 457 -3.22 -1.90 48.59
C SER A 457 -4.71 -2.27 48.56
N HIS A 458 -4.97 -3.44 49.16
CA HIS A 458 -6.23 -3.98 49.69
C HIS A 458 -7.37 -4.44 48.75
N VAL A 459 -7.49 -5.77 48.75
CA VAL A 459 -8.66 -6.59 48.38
C VAL A 459 -9.86 -6.25 49.26
N SER A 460 -11.04 -6.11 48.63
CA SER A 460 -12.31 -6.55 49.21
C SER A 460 -13.28 -6.93 48.09
N HIS A 461 -13.69 -8.20 48.12
CA HIS A 461 -14.68 -8.79 47.22
C HIS A 461 -16.05 -8.12 47.36
N THR A 462 -16.66 -7.71 46.25
CA THR A 462 -18.11 -7.82 46.05
C THR A 462 -18.41 -8.14 44.59
N ARG A 463 -19.42 -8.98 44.42
CA ARG A 463 -19.75 -9.75 43.23
C ARG A 463 -21.04 -9.18 42.63
N SER A 464 -21.00 -8.70 41.39
CA SER A 464 -22.13 -8.51 40.47
C SER A 464 -21.49 -8.03 39.16
N GLY A 465 -21.64 -8.61 37.97
CA GLY A 465 -22.73 -9.36 37.40
C GLY A 465 -22.90 -8.78 35.98
N ALA A 466 -22.76 -9.63 34.96
CA ALA A 466 -22.85 -9.35 33.51
C ALA A 466 -21.59 -8.77 32.85
N ASP A 467 -20.86 -9.64 32.13
CA ASP A 467 -20.41 -9.38 30.75
C ASP A 467 -19.99 -10.70 30.11
N MET A 468 -20.84 -11.19 29.20
CA MET A 468 -20.57 -12.31 28.30
C MET A 468 -20.40 -11.70 26.92
N LEU A 469 -19.16 -11.46 26.49
CA LEU A 469 -18.83 -11.20 25.09
C LEU A 469 -17.48 -11.83 24.79
N VAL A 470 -17.56 -12.75 23.84
CA VAL A 470 -16.58 -13.78 23.52
C VAL A 470 -15.33 -13.17 22.90
N PHE A 471 -14.20 -13.31 23.58
CA PHE A 471 -12.87 -13.25 22.98
C PHE A 471 -12.59 -14.59 22.28
N ALA A 472 -12.49 -14.58 20.94
CA ALA A 472 -11.88 -15.66 20.19
C ALA A 472 -10.58 -15.14 19.54
N LEU A 473 -9.50 -15.09 20.32
CA LEU A 473 -8.16 -15.26 19.76
C LEU A 473 -7.96 -16.76 19.54
N GLN A 474 -7.80 -17.21 18.30
CA GLN A 474 -7.26 -18.53 18.02
C GLN A 474 -5.85 -18.42 17.47
N SER A 475 -4.91 -18.47 18.41
CA SER A 475 -3.56 -18.96 18.21
C SER A 475 -3.51 -20.42 18.69
N ALA A 476 -3.67 -21.38 17.78
CA ALA A 476 -3.25 -22.77 17.98
C ALA A 476 -3.40 -23.55 16.67
N SER A 477 -2.29 -23.82 15.97
CA SER A 477 -2.08 -25.05 15.18
C SER A 477 -0.61 -25.12 14.76
N LEU A 478 0.25 -25.47 15.71
CA LEU A 478 1.56 -26.04 15.41
C LEU A 478 1.81 -27.12 16.45
N LEU A 479 1.39 -28.36 16.15
CA LEU A 479 1.84 -29.63 16.73
C LEU A 479 0.97 -30.75 16.17
N LEU A 480 1.42 -31.40 15.09
CA LEU A 480 1.44 -32.86 14.95
C LEU A 480 2.04 -33.24 13.58
N LEU A 481 3.35 -33.42 13.53
CA LEU A 481 4.02 -34.33 12.59
C LEU A 481 5.21 -34.94 13.34
N LEU A 482 5.43 -36.23 13.10
CA LEU A 482 6.33 -37.22 13.75
C LEU A 482 5.55 -38.20 14.66
N GLY A 483 5.33 -39.48 14.32
CA GLY A 483 5.77 -40.24 13.15
C GLY A 483 5.19 -41.67 13.12
N ILE A 484 5.12 -42.20 11.90
CA ILE A 484 5.51 -43.54 11.42
C ILE A 484 5.17 -44.79 12.27
N ALA A 485 4.44 -45.70 11.61
CA ALA A 485 4.45 -47.17 11.70
C ALA A 485 3.89 -47.86 12.94
N ALA A 486 2.78 -48.61 12.77
CA ALA A 486 2.78 -50.07 12.73
C ALA A 486 1.34 -50.61 12.60
N LEU A 487 1.18 -51.61 11.71
CA LEU A 487 0.02 -52.44 11.39
C LEU A 487 -1.07 -51.86 10.47
#